data_AF-A0A849EE87-F1
#
_entry.id   AF-A0A849EE87-F1
#
_cell.length_a   1.000
_cell.length_b   1.000
_cell.length_c   1.000
_cell.angle_alpha   90.00
_cell.angle_beta   90.00
_cell.angle_gamma   90.00
#
_symmetry.space_group_name_H-M   'P 1'
#
loop_
_entity.id
_entity.type
_entity.pdbx_description
1 polymer ?
#
loop_
_entity_poly.entity_id
_entity_poly.type
_entity_poly.pdbx_seq_one_letter_code
_entity_poly.pdbx_strand_id
1 'polypeptide(L)'
;MTNEQIPVIDISSIFGVPSQARDQADRDIMTAATDTGFMTVTGLPADMLSSAKRKRMLSIFGLPQDGKQRLYRQNFDPARPNVYRGWFPLQSGLPTYKEGIDLGPDIAYGPCRIEQGDP
;
A
#
# COMPACT_ATOMS: atom_id res chain seq x y z
N MET A 1 3.29 -28.48 16.41
CA MET A 1 2.85 -27.30 15.64
C MET A 1 3.49 -26.11 16.30
N THR A 2 4.53 -25.54 15.70
CA THR A 2 5.13 -24.29 16.17
C THR A 2 4.08 -23.20 16.00
N ASN A 3 3.73 -22.52 17.10
CA ASN A 3 2.89 -21.34 17.07
C ASN A 3 3.75 -20.22 16.46
N GLU A 4 3.86 -20.19 15.14
CA GLU A 4 4.63 -19.17 14.42
C GLU A 4 3.88 -17.84 14.50
N GLN A 5 4.21 -17.09 15.54
CA GLN A 5 3.73 -15.72 15.71
C GLN A 5 4.45 -14.82 14.71
N ILE A 6 3.68 -14.02 13.96
CA ILE A 6 4.24 -13.00 13.08
C ILE A 6 5.07 -12.02 13.94
N PRO A 7 6.37 -11.83 13.66
CA PRO A 7 7.22 -10.91 14.42
C PRO A 7 6.68 -9.49 14.40
N VAL A 8 6.83 -8.78 15.53
CA VAL A 8 6.55 -7.34 15.64
C VAL A 8 7.88 -6.61 15.82
N ILE A 9 8.23 -5.74 14.88
CA ILE A 9 9.52 -5.06 14.83
C ILE A 9 9.29 -3.55 14.94
N ASP A 10 10.04 -2.87 15.82
CA ASP A 10 10.11 -1.41 15.85
C ASP A 10 11.18 -0.95 14.86
N ILE A 11 10.74 -0.18 13.85
CA ILE A 11 11.60 0.32 12.77
C ILE A 11 11.94 1.81 12.94
N SER A 12 11.65 2.42 14.08
CA SER A 12 11.90 3.85 14.32
C SER A 12 13.37 4.25 14.12
N SER A 13 14.31 3.36 14.47
CA SER A 13 15.75 3.57 14.31
C SER A 13 16.21 3.67 12.84
N ILE A 14 15.43 3.13 11.89
CA ILE A 14 15.75 3.15 10.45
C ILE A 14 15.68 4.57 9.89
N PHE A 15 14.80 5.41 10.45
CA PHE A 15 14.62 6.81 10.04
C PHE A 15 15.62 7.77 10.66
N GLY A 16 16.53 7.26 11.50
CA GLY A 16 17.58 8.03 12.17
C GLY A 16 18.94 7.97 11.48
N VAL A 17 19.93 8.56 12.13
CA VAL A 17 21.35 8.45 11.74
C VAL A 17 21.86 7.02 11.93
N PRO A 18 22.94 6.61 11.22
CA PRO A 18 23.58 5.31 11.45
C PRO A 18 23.86 5.04 12.94
N SER A 19 23.45 3.87 13.42
CA SER A 19 23.57 3.46 14.83
C SER A 19 23.41 1.95 14.97
N GLN A 20 23.88 1.38 16.08
CA GLN A 20 23.69 -0.04 16.38
C GLN A 20 22.19 -0.44 16.44
N ALA A 21 21.32 0.49 16.87
CA ALA A 21 19.88 0.26 16.91
C ALA A 21 19.28 0.17 15.49
N ARG A 22 19.82 0.91 14.52
CA ARG A 22 19.44 0.79 13.11
C ARG A 22 19.92 -0.55 12.54
N ASP A 23 21.17 -0.93 12.81
CA ASP A 23 21.75 -2.20 12.34
C ASP A 23 21.05 -3.43 12.96
N GLN A 24 20.46 -3.28 14.15
CA GLN A 24 19.63 -4.34 14.75
C GLN A 24 18.27 -4.44 14.08
N ALA A 25 17.56 -3.32 13.89
CA ALA A 25 16.25 -3.33 13.21
C ALA A 25 16.35 -3.88 11.78
N ASP A 26 17.42 -3.55 11.04
CA ASP A 26 17.70 -4.10 9.72
C ASP A 26 17.88 -5.63 9.74
N ARG A 27 18.67 -6.16 10.69
CA ARG A 27 18.85 -7.60 10.87
C ARG A 27 17.54 -8.29 11.24
N ASP A 28 16.74 -7.70 12.12
CA ASP A 28 15.45 -8.26 12.52
C ASP A 28 14.47 -8.34 11.34
N ILE A 29 14.45 -7.31 10.47
CA ILE A 29 13.69 -7.33 9.21
C ILE A 29 14.20 -8.45 8.31
N MET A 30 15.50 -8.58 8.10
CA MET A 30 16.07 -9.60 7.24
C MET A 30 15.73 -11.01 7.73
N THR A 31 15.83 -11.26 9.03
CA THR A 31 15.45 -12.54 9.65
C THR A 31 13.97 -12.82 9.45
N ALA A 32 13.07 -11.88 9.78
CA ALA A 32 11.63 -12.09 9.61
C ALA A 32 11.22 -12.31 8.15
N ALA A 33 11.84 -11.60 7.20
CA ALA A 33 11.63 -11.75 5.77
C ALA A 33 12.12 -13.10 5.23
N THR A 34 13.18 -13.67 5.82
CA THR A 34 13.75 -14.97 5.42
C THR A 34 12.99 -16.14 6.02
N ASP A 35 12.61 -16.03 7.29
CA ASP A 35 12.05 -17.15 8.04
C ASP A 35 10.54 -17.27 7.81
N THR A 36 9.78 -16.28 8.27
CA THR A 36 8.31 -16.30 8.19
C THR A 36 7.78 -15.71 6.88
N GLY A 37 8.56 -14.85 6.24
CA GLY A 37 8.13 -14.04 5.10
C GLY A 37 7.16 -12.91 5.47
N PHE A 38 6.82 -12.73 6.76
CA PHE A 38 5.86 -11.73 7.24
C PHE A 38 6.38 -11.02 8.49
N MET A 39 6.02 -9.76 8.67
CA MET A 39 6.26 -9.03 9.92
C MET A 39 5.21 -7.93 10.08
N THR A 40 4.96 -7.53 11.32
CA THR A 40 4.28 -6.28 11.64
C THR A 40 5.33 -5.25 12.03
N VAL A 41 5.25 -4.05 11.47
CA VAL A 41 6.18 -2.96 11.80
C VAL A 41 5.50 -1.89 12.63
N THR A 42 6.24 -1.29 13.56
CA THR A 42 5.86 -0.12 14.36
C THR A 42 6.94 0.96 14.26
N GLY A 43 6.70 2.18 14.75
CA GLY A 43 7.74 3.23 14.71
C GLY A 43 7.88 3.95 13.36
N LEU A 44 6.90 3.85 12.46
CA LEU A 44 6.83 4.69 11.25
C LEU A 44 6.80 6.20 11.61
N PRO A 45 7.49 7.06 10.85
CA PRO A 45 7.47 8.51 11.08
C PRO A 45 6.09 9.09 10.74
N ALA A 46 5.59 9.92 11.65
CA ALA A 46 4.35 10.69 11.53
C ALA A 46 3.06 9.88 11.24
N ASP A 47 1.97 10.63 11.13
CA ASP A 47 0.56 10.21 11.14
C ASP A 47 0.09 9.42 9.90
N MET A 48 1.00 8.77 9.15
CA MET A 48 0.70 8.12 7.85
C MET A 48 -0.50 7.16 7.92
N LEU A 49 -0.76 6.55 9.08
CA LEU A 49 -1.86 5.63 9.34
C LEU A 49 -2.93 6.20 10.29
N SER A 50 -3.04 7.52 10.41
CA SER A 50 -4.04 8.16 11.27
C SER A 50 -5.45 7.71 10.90
N SER A 51 -6.34 7.67 11.89
CA SER A 51 -7.74 7.31 11.67
C SER A 51 -8.42 8.24 10.66
N ALA A 52 -8.05 9.52 10.64
CA ALA A 52 -8.55 10.51 9.68
C ALA A 52 -8.10 10.18 8.24
N LYS A 53 -6.82 9.89 8.02
CA LYS A 53 -6.30 9.48 6.69
C LYS A 53 -6.96 8.19 6.21
N ARG A 54 -7.11 7.20 7.09
CA ARG A 54 -7.82 5.94 6.77
C ARG A 54 -9.28 6.19 6.38
N LYS A 55 -10.02 7.01 7.13
CA LYS A 55 -11.41 7.38 6.78
C LYS A 55 -11.49 8.08 5.43
N ARG A 56 -10.57 9.00 5.14
CA ARG A 56 -10.50 9.69 3.84
C ARG A 56 -10.19 8.74 2.69
N MET A 57 -9.29 7.79 2.89
CA MET A 57 -8.99 6.76 1.89
C MET A 57 -10.22 5.89 1.60
N LEU A 58 -10.94 5.48 2.64
CA LEU A 58 -12.12 4.60 2.51
C LEU A 58 -13.35 5.31 1.94
N SER A 59 -13.41 6.65 1.93
CA SER A 59 -14.58 7.38 1.43
C SER A 59 -14.88 7.11 -0.05
N ILE A 60 -13.89 6.64 -0.82
CA ILE A 60 -14.07 6.28 -2.23
C ILE A 60 -15.09 5.17 -2.45
N PHE A 61 -15.22 4.23 -1.51
CA PHE A 61 -16.20 3.13 -1.61
C PHE A 61 -17.64 3.63 -1.48
N GLY A 62 -17.85 4.80 -0.88
CA GLY A 62 -19.15 5.46 -0.76
C GLY A 62 -19.54 6.31 -1.98
N LEU A 63 -18.71 6.37 -3.03
CA LEU A 63 -19.08 7.06 -4.26
C LEU A 63 -20.30 6.40 -4.93
N PRO A 64 -21.21 7.18 -5.52
CA PRO A 64 -22.23 6.65 -6.42
C PRO A 64 -21.60 5.85 -7.57
N GLN A 65 -22.38 4.92 -8.13
CA GLN A 65 -21.88 4.00 -9.15
C GLN A 65 -21.34 4.72 -10.40
N ASP A 66 -21.97 5.81 -10.83
CA ASP A 66 -21.49 6.62 -11.96
C ASP A 66 -20.15 7.31 -11.64
N GLY A 67 -19.96 7.73 -10.39
CA GLY A 67 -18.68 8.24 -9.88
C GLY A 67 -17.58 7.18 -9.92
N LYS A 68 -17.87 5.95 -9.49
CA LYS A 68 -16.94 4.82 -9.57
C LYS A 68 -16.61 4.46 -11.02
N GLN A 69 -17.60 4.44 -11.92
CA GLN A 69 -17.43 4.12 -13.34
C GLN A 69 -16.49 5.06 -14.08
N ARG A 70 -16.47 6.35 -13.72
CA ARG A 70 -15.52 7.31 -14.30
C ARG A 70 -14.05 6.95 -13.99
N LEU A 71 -13.82 6.20 -12.92
CA LEU A 71 -12.50 5.77 -12.48
C LEU A 71 -12.10 4.40 -13.04
N TYR A 72 -12.96 3.71 -13.80
CA TYR A 72 -12.68 2.35 -14.27
C TYR A 72 -11.40 2.29 -15.10
N ARG A 73 -10.64 1.21 -14.93
CA ARG A 73 -9.56 0.84 -15.83
C ARG A 73 -10.11 0.41 -17.20
N GLN A 74 -9.32 0.56 -18.25
CA GLN A 74 -9.63 0.18 -19.63
C GLN A 74 -10.08 -1.27 -19.76
N ASN A 75 -9.49 -2.17 -18.96
CA ASN A 75 -9.86 -3.58 -18.93
C ASN A 75 -11.32 -3.83 -18.47
N PHE A 76 -11.95 -2.85 -17.81
CA PHE A 76 -13.37 -2.92 -17.39
C PHE A 76 -14.27 -2.01 -18.21
N ASP A 77 -13.76 -0.88 -18.72
CA ASP A 77 -14.46 0.02 -19.64
C ASP A 77 -13.44 0.65 -20.61
N PRO A 78 -13.36 0.16 -21.87
CA PRO A 78 -12.42 0.67 -22.86
C PRO A 78 -12.59 2.16 -23.20
N ALA A 79 -13.73 2.77 -22.86
CA ALA A 79 -13.95 4.21 -23.08
C ALA A 79 -13.23 5.09 -22.03
N ARG A 80 -12.63 4.50 -20.99
CA ARG A 80 -11.91 5.24 -19.94
C ARG A 80 -10.42 5.37 -20.25
N PRO A 81 -9.77 6.46 -19.82
CA PRO A 81 -8.34 6.67 -20.08
C PRO A 81 -7.41 5.89 -19.13
N ASN A 82 -7.95 5.28 -18.09
CA ASN A 82 -7.20 4.67 -17.00
C ASN A 82 -6.62 3.31 -17.43
N VAL A 83 -5.31 3.21 -17.65
CA VAL A 83 -4.69 1.95 -18.11
C VAL A 83 -4.45 0.99 -16.94
N TYR A 84 -3.46 1.32 -16.10
CA TYR A 84 -2.99 0.45 -15.02
C TYR A 84 -3.60 0.84 -13.65
N ARG A 85 -3.69 2.14 -13.38
CA ARG A 85 -4.27 2.71 -12.15
C ARG A 85 -5.74 3.05 -12.37
N GLY A 86 -6.57 2.91 -11.35
CA GLY A 86 -8.01 3.12 -11.44
C GLY A 86 -8.82 2.04 -10.76
N TRP A 87 -10.14 2.18 -10.86
CA TRP A 87 -11.12 1.34 -10.21
C TRP A 87 -11.26 -0.02 -10.91
N PHE A 88 -11.42 -1.06 -10.11
CA PHE A 88 -11.94 -2.35 -10.54
C PHE A 88 -13.23 -2.65 -9.78
N PRO A 89 -14.33 -2.99 -10.49
CA PRO A 89 -15.59 -3.32 -9.85
C PRO A 89 -15.51 -4.66 -9.12
N LEU A 90 -16.55 -4.94 -8.33
CA LEU A 90 -16.69 -6.20 -7.62
C LEU A 90 -16.76 -7.37 -8.62
N GLN A 91 -15.87 -8.34 -8.47
CA GLN A 91 -15.76 -9.50 -9.36
C GLN A 91 -16.30 -10.76 -8.68
N SER A 92 -17.56 -11.08 -8.96
CA SER A 92 -18.21 -12.31 -8.51
C SER A 92 -17.52 -13.56 -9.06
N GLY A 93 -17.38 -14.59 -8.21
CA GLY A 93 -16.79 -15.87 -8.59
C GLY A 93 -15.26 -15.93 -8.52
N LEU A 94 -14.57 -14.83 -8.19
CA LEU A 94 -13.13 -14.85 -7.93
C LEU A 94 -12.83 -15.10 -6.44
N PRO A 95 -11.75 -15.83 -6.09
CA PRO A 95 -11.41 -16.15 -4.70
C PRO A 95 -11.25 -14.95 -3.77
N THR A 96 -10.88 -13.78 -4.30
CA THR A 96 -10.67 -12.57 -3.51
C THR A 96 -11.93 -11.70 -3.37
N TYR A 97 -12.99 -11.95 -4.15
CA TYR A 97 -14.29 -11.25 -4.16
C TYR A 97 -14.22 -9.79 -3.67
N LYS A 98 -13.53 -8.94 -4.44
CA LYS A 98 -13.22 -7.55 -4.04
C LYS A 98 -13.49 -6.55 -5.15
N GLU A 99 -13.82 -5.34 -4.73
CA GLU A 99 -13.68 -4.11 -5.51
C GLU A 99 -12.57 -3.25 -4.91
N GLY A 100 -12.09 -2.27 -5.65
CA GLY A 100 -11.05 -1.37 -5.16
C GLY A 100 -10.47 -0.47 -6.22
N ILE A 101 -9.49 0.32 -5.80
CA ILE A 101 -8.76 1.25 -6.66
C ILE A 101 -7.26 0.99 -6.55
N ASP A 102 -6.60 0.90 -7.70
CA ASP A 102 -5.14 0.88 -7.76
C ASP A 102 -4.65 2.34 -7.85
N LEU A 103 -3.88 2.78 -6.84
CA LEU A 103 -3.26 4.09 -6.75
C LEU A 103 -1.75 3.99 -6.92
N GLY A 104 -1.11 5.01 -7.47
CA GLY A 104 0.34 5.10 -7.57
C GLY A 104 0.76 6.37 -8.30
N PRO A 105 2.07 6.63 -8.44
CA PRO A 105 2.56 7.76 -9.22
C PRO A 105 2.04 7.65 -10.65
N ASP A 106 1.72 8.81 -11.22
CA ASP A 106 1.10 8.89 -12.53
C ASP A 106 2.14 8.72 -13.65
N ILE A 107 2.61 7.48 -13.80
CA ILE A 107 3.69 7.10 -14.74
C ILE A 107 3.31 7.36 -16.20
N ALA A 108 2.02 7.53 -16.50
CA ALA A 108 1.53 7.88 -17.84
C ALA A 108 1.96 9.30 -18.26
N TYR A 109 2.33 10.17 -17.31
CA TYR A 109 2.80 11.53 -17.58
C TYR A 109 4.32 11.67 -17.48
N GLY A 110 5.05 10.55 -17.41
CA GLY A 110 6.51 10.51 -17.47
C GLY A 110 7.23 10.71 -16.13
N PRO A 111 8.58 10.70 -16.15
CA PRO A 111 9.42 10.66 -14.95
C PRO A 111 9.31 11.91 -14.06
N CYS A 112 8.71 13.01 -14.55
CA CYS A 112 8.50 14.24 -13.77
C CYS A 112 7.49 14.09 -12.63
N ARG A 113 6.75 12.97 -12.57
CA ARG A 113 5.85 12.62 -11.46
C ARG A 113 6.50 11.82 -10.34
N ILE A 114 7.77 11.46 -10.51
CA ILE A 114 8.58 10.80 -9.49
C ILE A 114 9.33 11.91 -8.74
N GLU A 115 8.99 12.13 -7.47
CA GLU A 115 9.77 13.01 -6.61
C GLU A 115 11.10 12.30 -6.32
N GLN A 116 12.22 12.81 -6.84
CA GLN A 116 13.54 12.17 -6.68
C GLN A 116 14.00 12.03 -5.21
N GLY A 117 13.34 12.73 -4.29
CA GLY A 117 13.61 12.67 -2.85
C GLY A 117 12.54 11.94 -2.03
N ASP A 118 11.52 11.35 -2.66
CA ASP A 118 10.65 10.37 -2.01
C ASP A 118 11.48 9.07 -1.85
N PRO A 119 11.75 8.62 -0.62
CA PRO A 119 12.69 7.52 -0.36
C PRO A 119 12.33 6.18 -1.03
#